data_AF-A0A7S8EMA2-F1
#
_entry.id   AF-A0A7S8EMA2-F1
#
_cell.length_a   1.000
_cell.length_b   1.000
_cell.length_c   1.000
_cell.angle_alpha   90.00
_cell.angle_beta   90.00
_cell.angle_gamma   90.00
#
_symmetry.space_group_name_H-M   'P 1'
#
loop_
_entity.id
_entity.type
_entity.pdbx_description
1 polymer ?
#
loop_
_entity_poly.entity_id
_entity_poly.type
_entity_poly.pdbx_seq_one_letter_code
_entity_poly.pdbx_strand_id
1 'polypeptide(L)'
;MGQFSVEISWVAGSVLSGNQQGVISEAKIRAMALVLYIAILLVVQGLFVDSGLRPNENAIWLYGGIASLLFGSRILNPYFTPPSGALINGVTALLTLVSAIPVVLPWTPEAYILGATIGFCASVALVSILLLTFRPPLGEEPSTVWRVFERAVIGLGSPNIIFGLLITSAVWLFHRDAPVEVFAILTTFIIITVFQPLEALTKYVMWFLERPKRINRADLIGSVAAYQSPGIVLVRQAEAQTITRGTPMVISDQHGPPQLGVALNYVGRDEGNLLRVLTTSLPKRLGALYDGSSIGSSGMAVSIAVTDEDKADIRVLQWIDRLCGIVDTETSPEYLQFEVINEANLAEGSLAEVRIGDHQRVIYQVVDGVTRDEVVQQKNKYGYARAKARKIGKWDDEGRRFRPVPWMPRMNAPVFLLENLDGGLADDCVGHFPATPYGVRLDPSECVTHNTAILGILGVGKSYLAIGLSKG
;
A
#
# COMPACT_ATOMS: atom_id res chain seq x y z
N MET A 1 -13.63 12.93 31.95
CA MET A 1 -14.20 11.75 31.26
C MET A 1 -14.07 12.03 29.77
N GLY A 2 -13.16 11.32 29.09
CA GLY A 2 -12.79 11.60 27.70
C GLY A 2 -11.40 11.05 27.40
N GLN A 3 -11.26 9.73 27.42
CA GLN A 3 -10.04 8.99 27.13
C GLN A 3 -9.87 8.89 25.60
N PHE A 4 -8.84 9.55 25.05
CA PHE A 4 -8.30 9.25 23.73
C PHE A 4 -6.90 8.69 23.94
N SER A 5 -6.76 7.36 23.84
CA SER A 5 -5.46 6.70 23.76
C SER A 5 -5.01 6.68 22.30
N VAL A 6 -3.87 7.31 22.01
CA VAL A 6 -3.14 7.14 20.74
C VAL A 6 -1.89 6.33 21.07
N GLU A 7 -1.94 5.03 20.77
CA GLU A 7 -0.81 4.12 20.84
C GLU A 7 0.11 4.36 19.62
N ILE A 8 1.31 4.90 19.87
CA ILE A 8 2.37 5.00 18.85
C ILE A 8 3.25 3.76 19.01
N SER A 9 2.99 2.75 18.20
CA SER A 9 3.82 1.53 18.14
C SER A 9 5.00 1.76 17.20
N TRP A 10 6.20 1.73 17.75
CA TRP A 10 7.45 1.53 17.02
C TRP A 10 7.46 0.10 16.45
N VAL A 11 7.57 -0.06 15.14
CA VAL A 11 7.85 -1.37 14.54
C VAL A 11 9.11 -1.32 13.70
N ALA A 12 10.04 -2.15 14.17
CA ALA A 12 11.26 -2.63 13.58
C ALA A 12 11.24 -2.71 12.04
N GLY A 13 12.34 -2.27 11.44
CA GLY A 13 12.73 -2.72 10.12
C GLY A 13 12.96 -4.23 10.12
N SER A 14 12.24 -4.93 9.24
CA SER A 14 12.58 -6.28 8.83
C SER A 14 12.56 -6.38 7.31
N VAL A 15 13.73 -6.73 6.82
CA VAL A 15 14.06 -7.42 5.58
C VAL A 15 12.91 -8.25 5.02
N LEU A 16 12.43 -7.90 3.82
CA LEU A 16 11.89 -8.85 2.85
C LEU A 16 12.33 -8.42 1.45
N SER A 17 13.47 -8.97 1.04
CA SER A 17 13.91 -9.05 -0.34
C SER A 17 13.11 -10.14 -1.06
N GLY A 18 12.47 -9.80 -2.17
CA GLY A 18 11.70 -10.74 -2.98
C GLY A 18 11.16 -10.08 -4.25
N ASN A 19 11.93 -10.19 -5.34
CA ASN A 19 11.55 -9.97 -6.74
C ASN A 19 10.89 -8.64 -7.13
N GLN A 20 11.70 -7.57 -7.15
CA GLN A 20 11.49 -6.46 -8.09
C GLN A 20 12.16 -6.77 -9.43
N GLN A 21 11.38 -7.22 -10.41
CA GLN A 21 11.80 -7.13 -11.81
C GLN A 21 11.22 -5.84 -12.40
N GLY A 22 12.11 -4.86 -12.64
CA GLY A 22 11.93 -3.89 -13.72
C GLY A 22 11.71 -2.41 -13.37
N VAL A 23 11.54 -2.01 -12.10
CA VAL A 23 11.45 -0.58 -11.75
C VAL A 23 12.69 -0.18 -10.95
N ILE A 24 13.51 0.71 -11.50
CA ILE A 24 14.69 1.25 -10.80
C ILE A 24 14.16 2.00 -9.57
N SER A 25 14.48 1.51 -8.37
CA SER A 25 14.01 2.14 -7.14
C SER A 25 14.44 3.61 -7.07
N GLU A 26 13.58 4.49 -6.56
CA GLU A 26 13.84 5.93 -6.50
C GLU A 26 15.18 6.26 -5.80
N ALA A 27 15.55 5.46 -4.80
CA ALA A 27 16.84 5.52 -4.13
C ALA A 27 18.03 5.24 -5.06
N LYS A 28 17.92 4.26 -5.97
CA LYS A 28 18.95 3.97 -6.98
C LYS A 28 19.09 5.11 -7.99
N ILE A 29 17.98 5.74 -8.39
CA ILE A 29 18.00 6.90 -9.30
C ILE A 29 18.75 8.07 -8.65
N ARG A 30 18.45 8.39 -7.39
CA ARG A 30 19.14 9.46 -6.64
C ARG A 30 20.62 9.17 -6.44
N ALA A 31 20.98 7.92 -6.12
CA ALA A 31 22.37 7.50 -5.99
C ALA A 31 23.14 7.64 -7.31
N MET A 32 22.52 7.25 -8.44
CA MET A 32 23.12 7.42 -9.76
C MET A 32 23.28 8.91 -10.13
N ALA A 33 22.29 9.75 -9.83
CA ALA A 33 22.36 11.19 -10.04
C ALA A 33 23.49 11.83 -9.21
N LEU A 34 23.65 11.42 -7.94
CA LEU A 34 24.74 11.86 -7.08
C LEU A 34 26.12 11.55 -7.68
N VAL A 35 26.34 10.31 -8.13
CA VAL A 35 27.61 9.90 -8.76
C VAL A 35 27.89 10.74 -10.01
N LEU A 36 26.86 10.98 -10.83
CA LEU A 36 27.00 11.78 -12.04
C LEU A 36 27.29 13.26 -11.74
N TYR A 37 26.64 13.85 -10.73
CA TYR A 37 26.93 15.22 -10.31
C TYR A 37 28.34 15.37 -9.73
N ILE A 38 28.81 14.40 -8.93
CA ILE A 38 30.20 14.40 -8.44
C ILE A 38 31.18 14.33 -9.61
N ALA A 39 30.91 13.47 -10.62
CA ALA A 39 31.74 13.40 -11.81
C ALA A 39 31.77 14.73 -12.58
N ILE A 40 30.63 15.42 -12.72
CA ILE A 40 30.56 16.75 -13.35
C ILE A 40 31.41 17.77 -12.57
N LEU A 41 31.32 17.82 -11.25
CA LEU A 41 32.13 18.73 -10.44
C LEU A 41 33.64 18.46 -10.60
N LEU A 42 34.05 17.19 -10.64
CA LEU A 42 35.44 16.79 -10.88
C LEU A 42 35.94 17.17 -12.28
N VAL A 43 35.09 17.04 -13.30
CA VAL A 43 35.41 17.46 -14.68
C VAL A 43 35.59 18.97 -14.73
N VAL A 44 34.71 19.74 -14.07
CA VAL A 44 34.83 21.20 -14.03
C VAL A 44 36.12 21.63 -13.32
N GLN A 45 36.44 21.03 -12.18
CA GLN A 45 37.72 21.26 -11.49
C GLN A 45 38.92 20.90 -12.37
N GLY A 46 38.88 19.74 -13.05
CA GLY A 46 40.02 19.26 -13.83
C GLY A 46 40.27 20.01 -15.14
N LEU A 47 39.24 20.60 -15.75
CA LEU A 47 39.34 21.27 -17.05
C LEU A 47 39.46 22.80 -16.96
N PHE A 48 38.83 23.41 -15.95
CA PHE A 48 38.74 24.88 -15.87
C PHE A 48 39.60 25.49 -14.77
N VAL A 49 39.91 24.75 -13.70
CA VAL A 49 40.70 25.29 -12.59
C VAL A 49 42.18 24.93 -12.77
N ASP A 50 43.05 25.95 -12.77
CA ASP A 50 44.47 25.79 -13.11
C ASP A 50 45.24 24.84 -12.17
N SER A 51 44.78 24.67 -10.92
CA SER A 51 45.38 23.73 -9.97
C SER A 51 45.03 22.26 -10.23
N GLY A 52 44.06 22.00 -11.12
CA GLY A 52 43.52 20.68 -11.39
C GLY A 52 42.94 20.01 -10.15
N LEU A 53 43.11 18.69 -10.05
CA LEU A 53 42.57 17.86 -8.96
C LEU A 53 43.47 17.77 -7.71
N ARG A 54 44.52 18.59 -7.63
CA ARG A 54 45.41 18.59 -6.47
C ARG A 54 44.73 19.28 -5.29
N PRO A 55 44.79 18.73 -4.05
CA PRO A 55 44.22 19.39 -2.89
C PRO A 55 44.88 20.76 -2.64
N ASN A 56 44.12 21.84 -2.84
CA ASN A 56 44.54 23.21 -2.55
C ASN A 56 43.34 24.11 -2.24
N GLU A 57 43.60 25.38 -1.97
CA GLU A 57 42.60 26.42 -1.69
C GLU A 57 41.61 26.61 -2.86
N ASN A 58 42.06 26.47 -4.10
CA ASN A 58 41.20 26.55 -5.30
C ASN A 58 40.24 25.36 -5.42
N ALA A 59 40.41 24.28 -4.63
CA ALA A 59 39.49 23.15 -4.60
C ALA A 59 38.41 23.26 -3.49
N ILE A 60 38.39 24.35 -2.71
CA ILE A 60 37.42 24.56 -1.63
C ILE A 60 35.98 24.53 -2.14
N TRP A 61 35.72 25.09 -3.32
CA TRP A 61 34.38 25.04 -3.92
C TRP A 61 33.98 23.61 -4.32
N LEU A 62 34.94 22.78 -4.78
CA LEU A 62 34.70 21.38 -5.14
C LEU A 62 34.32 20.57 -3.89
N TYR A 63 35.08 20.72 -2.80
CA TYR A 63 34.77 20.05 -1.54
C TYR A 63 33.42 20.50 -0.97
N GLY A 64 33.13 21.80 -1.03
CA GLY A 64 31.83 22.36 -0.67
C GLY A 64 30.69 21.83 -1.54
N GLY A 65 30.92 21.70 -2.85
CA GLY A 65 29.95 21.17 -3.81
C GLY A 65 29.64 19.69 -3.57
N ILE A 66 30.67 18.87 -3.34
CA ILE A 66 30.50 17.45 -3.00
C ILE A 66 29.78 17.29 -1.67
N ALA A 67 30.14 18.07 -0.64
CA ALA A 67 29.45 18.05 0.65
C ALA A 67 27.98 18.50 0.51
N SER A 68 27.72 19.55 -0.27
CA SER A 68 26.36 20.00 -0.61
C SER A 68 25.55 18.89 -1.26
N LEU A 69 26.15 18.11 -2.17
CA LEU A 69 25.48 17.00 -2.81
C LEU A 69 25.27 15.83 -1.85
N LEU A 70 26.25 15.46 -1.03
CA LEU A 70 26.12 14.35 -0.09
C LEU A 70 25.04 14.61 0.97
N PHE A 71 25.03 15.82 1.53
CA PHE A 71 24.05 16.20 2.57
C PHE A 71 22.74 16.76 1.99
N GLY A 72 22.76 17.27 0.76
CA GLY A 72 21.58 17.76 0.04
C GLY A 72 20.81 16.68 -0.74
N SER A 73 21.47 15.61 -1.19
CA SER A 73 20.87 14.58 -2.07
C SER A 73 20.01 13.53 -1.36
N ARG A 74 19.42 13.86 -0.21
CA ARG A 74 18.18 13.19 0.26
C ARG A 74 18.31 11.66 0.48
N ILE A 75 19.47 11.16 0.94
CA ILE A 75 19.64 9.74 1.32
C ILE A 75 19.09 9.47 2.72
N LEU A 76 19.12 10.44 3.64
CA LEU A 76 18.79 10.21 5.05
C LEU A 76 17.45 10.81 5.51
N ASN A 77 16.98 11.93 4.96
CA ASN A 77 15.63 12.49 5.23
C ASN A 77 15.20 13.48 4.12
N PRO A 78 14.17 13.17 3.29
CA PRO A 78 13.94 13.87 2.03
C PRO A 78 13.30 15.26 2.10
N TYR A 79 12.73 15.69 3.25
CA TYR A 79 11.92 16.91 3.31
C TYR A 79 12.23 17.85 4.49
N PHE A 80 13.25 17.56 5.30
CA PHE A 80 13.56 18.37 6.47
C PHE A 80 15.03 18.24 6.88
N THR A 81 15.70 19.38 7.09
CA THR A 81 17.03 19.41 7.72
C THR A 81 16.79 19.58 9.23
N PRO A 82 16.84 18.51 10.04
CA PRO A 82 16.73 18.68 11.49
C PRO A 82 17.90 19.53 12.01
N PRO A 83 17.81 20.09 13.24
CA PRO A 83 18.93 20.81 13.85
C PRO A 83 20.25 20.02 13.83
N SER A 84 20.20 18.69 13.93
CA SER A 84 21.38 17.83 13.76
C SER A 84 21.97 17.84 12.35
N GLY A 85 21.14 17.97 11.31
CA GLY A 85 21.59 18.11 9.92
C GLY A 85 22.23 19.46 9.67
N ALA A 86 21.65 20.54 10.19
CA ALA A 86 22.22 21.89 10.12
C ALA A 86 23.59 21.98 10.81
N LEU A 87 23.74 21.28 11.95
CA LEU A 87 25.02 21.13 12.63
C LEU A 87 26.07 20.46 11.75
N ILE A 88 25.74 19.31 11.13
CA ILE A 88 26.66 18.57 10.25
C ILE A 88 27.10 19.43 9.07
N ASN A 89 26.17 20.15 8.44
CA ASN A 89 26.47 21.05 7.33
C ASN A 89 27.41 22.19 7.77
N GLY A 90 27.09 22.85 8.89
CA GLY A 90 27.89 23.96 9.43
C GLY A 90 29.30 23.52 9.80
N VAL A 91 29.45 22.38 10.49
CA VAL A 91 30.76 21.82 10.84
C VAL A 91 31.55 21.41 9.61
N THR A 92 30.91 20.77 8.63
CA THR A 92 31.59 20.37 7.38
C THR A 92 32.08 21.58 6.59
N ALA A 93 31.26 22.63 6.50
CA ALA A 93 31.64 23.89 5.88
C ALA A 93 32.83 24.54 6.61
N LEU A 94 32.81 24.58 7.95
CA LEU A 94 33.93 25.07 8.75
C LEU A 94 35.22 24.30 8.49
N LEU A 95 35.16 22.96 8.49
CA LEU A 95 36.32 22.11 8.19
C LEU A 95 36.90 22.38 6.80
N THR A 96 36.02 22.63 5.83
CA THR A 96 36.43 22.95 4.46
C THR A 96 37.14 24.32 4.40
N LEU A 97 36.67 25.30 5.17
CA LEU A 97 37.24 26.65 5.23
C LEU A 97 38.57 26.73 6.01
N VAL A 98 38.94 25.72 6.80
CA VAL A 98 40.24 25.69 7.50
C VAL A 98 41.40 25.85 6.51
N SER A 99 41.27 25.26 5.32
CA SER A 99 42.30 25.33 4.26
C SER A 99 42.49 26.74 3.68
N ALA A 100 41.51 27.64 3.84
CA ALA A 100 41.60 29.03 3.38
C ALA A 100 42.33 29.96 4.36
N ILE A 101 42.35 29.62 5.65
CA ILE A 101 42.91 30.46 6.72
C ILE A 101 44.38 30.85 6.50
N PRO A 102 45.31 29.93 6.14
CA PRO A 102 46.72 30.30 5.99
C PRO A 102 47.01 31.12 4.73
N VAL A 103 46.08 31.16 3.77
CA VAL A 103 46.27 31.82 2.47
C VAL A 103 45.83 33.29 2.49
N VAL A 104 44.81 33.62 3.29
CA VAL A 104 44.24 34.97 3.35
C VAL A 104 44.98 35.83 4.39
N LEU A 105 45.51 36.98 3.95
CA LEU A 105 46.19 37.90 4.86
C LEU A 105 45.22 38.51 5.88
N PRO A 106 45.60 38.61 7.17
CA PRO A 106 44.79 39.30 8.16
C PRO A 106 44.50 40.76 7.79
N TRP A 107 43.33 41.26 8.19
CA TRP A 107 42.91 42.67 8.06
C TRP A 107 42.65 43.17 6.64
N THR A 108 42.51 42.27 5.66
CA THR A 108 42.12 42.63 4.30
C THR A 108 40.61 42.45 4.06
N PRO A 109 40.02 43.05 2.99
CA PRO A 109 38.64 42.78 2.59
C PRO A 109 38.34 41.28 2.43
N GLU A 110 39.31 40.49 1.93
CA GLU A 110 39.20 39.04 1.81
C GLU A 110 39.06 38.37 3.19
N ALA A 111 39.82 38.82 4.19
CA ALA A 111 39.72 38.31 5.56
C ALA A 111 38.35 38.58 6.19
N TYR A 112 37.70 39.72 5.87
CA TYR A 112 36.35 40.00 6.34
C TYR A 112 35.31 39.08 5.71
N ILE A 113 35.45 38.75 4.42
CA ILE A 113 34.54 37.82 3.72
C ILE A 113 34.72 36.40 4.26
N LEU A 114 35.96 35.95 4.42
CA LEU A 114 36.26 34.66 5.03
C LEU A 114 35.74 34.59 6.47
N GLY A 115 36.02 35.62 7.28
CA GLY A 115 35.56 35.74 8.66
C GLY A 115 34.04 35.78 8.79
N ALA A 116 33.32 36.49 7.91
CA ALA A 116 31.87 36.50 7.87
C ALA A 116 31.30 35.12 7.51
N THR A 117 31.91 34.42 6.55
CA THR A 117 31.49 33.06 6.15
C THR A 117 31.70 32.04 7.28
N ILE A 118 32.87 32.09 7.93
CA ILE A 118 33.18 31.27 9.12
C ILE A 118 32.22 31.60 10.26
N GLY A 119 32.00 32.89 10.53
CA GLY A 119 31.10 33.37 11.59
C GLY A 119 29.65 32.90 11.36
N PHE A 120 29.17 32.96 10.12
CA PHE A 120 27.86 32.42 9.75
C PHE A 120 27.77 30.91 10.02
N CYS A 121 28.70 30.11 9.48
CA CYS A 121 28.70 28.66 9.66
C CYS A 121 28.82 28.26 11.15
N ALA A 122 29.67 28.96 11.90
CA ALA A 122 29.85 28.77 13.34
C ALA A 122 28.60 29.14 14.13
N SER A 123 27.92 30.24 13.78
CA SER A 123 26.66 30.63 14.43
C SER A 123 25.56 29.59 14.21
N VAL A 124 25.40 29.07 12.99
CA VAL A 124 24.41 28.04 12.67
C VAL A 124 24.72 26.75 13.43
N ALA A 125 26.00 26.33 13.46
CA ALA A 125 26.43 25.16 14.22
C ALA A 125 26.22 25.33 15.73
N LEU A 126 26.55 26.49 16.29
CA LEU A 126 26.41 26.78 17.72
C LEU A 126 24.94 26.82 18.14
N VAL A 127 24.09 27.51 17.38
CA VAL A 127 22.64 27.52 17.65
C VAL A 127 22.06 26.11 17.49
N SER A 128 22.51 25.33 16.51
CA SER A 128 22.10 23.92 16.36
C SER A 128 22.49 23.07 17.57
N ILE A 129 23.70 23.25 18.13
CA ILE A 129 24.13 22.57 19.36
C ILE A 129 23.26 22.97 20.54
N LEU A 130 22.99 24.27 20.72
CA LEU A 130 22.09 24.74 21.77
C LEU A 130 20.69 24.13 21.62
N LEU A 131 20.19 24.01 20.38
CA LEU A 131 18.92 23.39 20.08
C LEU A 131 18.88 21.87 20.37
N LEU A 132 20.03 21.19 20.33
CA LEU A 132 20.09 19.77 20.66
C LEU A 132 20.23 19.55 22.17
N THR A 133 20.97 20.41 22.85
CA THR A 133 21.21 20.33 24.30
C THR A 133 19.96 20.69 25.12
N PHE A 134 19.23 21.75 24.72
CA PHE A 134 18.05 22.24 25.46
C PHE A 134 16.74 21.69 24.89
N ARG A 135 16.77 20.49 24.30
CA ARG A 135 15.59 19.90 23.66
C ARG A 135 14.48 19.72 24.69
N PRO A 136 13.27 20.28 24.46
CA PRO A 136 12.18 20.18 25.44
C PRO A 136 11.77 18.71 25.66
N PRO A 137 11.47 18.32 26.91
CA PRO A 137 11.06 16.96 27.24
C PRO A 137 9.73 16.60 26.57
N LEU A 138 9.53 15.31 26.30
CA LEU A 138 8.32 14.78 25.67
C LEU A 138 7.08 15.15 26.49
N GLY A 139 6.19 15.96 25.91
CA GLY A 139 4.91 16.35 26.52
C GLY A 139 4.80 17.82 26.93
N GLU A 140 5.89 18.61 26.87
CA GLU A 140 5.84 20.06 27.07
C GLU A 140 5.85 20.81 25.72
N GLU A 141 5.04 21.86 25.62
CA GLU A 141 5.07 22.70 24.42
C GLU A 141 6.36 23.53 24.37
N PRO A 142 7.10 23.53 23.23
CA PRO A 142 8.30 24.33 23.09
C PRO A 142 7.96 25.82 23.17
N SER A 143 8.83 26.58 23.85
CA SER A 143 8.71 28.04 23.96
C SER A 143 8.75 28.72 22.60
N THR A 144 8.16 29.92 22.48
CA THR A 144 8.16 30.69 21.23
C THR A 144 9.58 30.98 20.73
N VAL A 145 10.50 31.29 21.65
CA VAL A 145 11.91 31.56 21.36
C VAL A 145 12.56 30.32 20.74
N TRP A 146 12.31 29.13 21.29
CA TRP A 146 12.78 27.88 20.73
C TRP A 146 12.33 27.66 19.29
N ARG A 147 11.03 27.83 19.02
CA ARG A 147 10.45 27.65 17.68
C ARG A 147 11.06 28.61 16.65
N VAL A 148 11.37 29.83 17.06
CA VAL A 148 12.03 30.83 16.20
C VAL A 148 13.45 30.39 15.84
N PHE A 149 14.26 30.02 16.82
CA PHE A 149 15.62 29.54 16.57
C PHE A 149 15.65 28.24 15.78
N GLU A 150 14.73 27.31 16.07
CA GLU A 150 14.56 26.08 15.32
C GLU A 150 14.25 26.35 13.85
N ARG A 151 13.25 27.20 13.56
CA ARG A 151 12.93 27.58 12.17
C ARG A 151 14.09 28.28 11.47
N ALA A 152 14.80 29.16 12.17
CA ALA A 152 15.97 29.84 11.63
C ALA A 152 17.08 28.84 11.26
N VAL A 153 17.37 27.87 12.13
CA VAL A 153 18.37 26.82 11.88
C VAL A 153 17.96 25.88 10.76
N ILE A 154 16.70 25.47 10.69
CA ILE A 154 16.21 24.59 9.60
C ILE A 154 16.34 25.27 8.24
N GLY A 155 16.03 26.57 8.17
CA GLY A 155 16.15 27.35 6.94
C GLY A 155 17.62 27.62 6.59
N LEU A 156 18.30 28.38 7.44
CA LEU A 156 19.68 28.86 7.21
C LEU A 156 20.72 27.74 7.21
N GLY A 157 20.45 26.65 7.93
CA GLY A 157 21.32 25.47 8.00
C GLY A 157 21.08 24.44 6.89
N SER A 158 20.23 24.73 5.93
CA SER A 158 20.05 23.87 4.77
C SER A 158 21.35 23.77 3.95
N PRO A 159 21.66 22.59 3.36
CA PRO A 159 22.87 22.39 2.56
C PRO A 159 23.02 23.44 1.46
N ASN A 160 21.93 23.77 0.77
CA ASN A 160 21.92 24.74 -0.32
C ASN A 160 22.37 26.14 0.12
N ILE A 161 22.03 26.56 1.35
CA ILE A 161 22.39 27.89 1.86
C ILE A 161 23.83 27.88 2.38
N ILE A 162 24.18 26.91 3.25
CA ILE A 162 25.54 26.84 3.83
C ILE A 162 26.59 26.67 2.73
N PHE A 163 26.41 25.67 1.86
CA PHE A 163 27.40 25.41 0.81
C PHE A 163 27.29 26.39 -0.36
N GLY A 164 26.11 26.97 -0.61
CA GLY A 164 25.97 28.08 -1.55
C GLY A 164 26.74 29.33 -1.12
N LEU A 165 26.67 29.68 0.17
CA LEU A 165 27.48 30.76 0.73
C LEU A 165 28.97 30.42 0.65
N LEU A 166 29.37 29.21 1.06
CA LEU A 166 30.76 28.75 1.00
C LEU A 166 31.33 28.81 -0.41
N ILE A 167 30.61 28.28 -1.41
CA ILE A 167 31.05 28.27 -2.82
C ILE A 167 31.15 29.69 -3.35
N THR A 168 30.19 30.56 -3.05
CA THR A 168 30.23 31.97 -3.48
C THR A 168 31.43 32.70 -2.87
N SER A 169 31.68 32.49 -1.58
CA SER A 169 32.85 33.05 -0.89
C SER A 169 34.16 32.49 -1.46
N ALA A 170 34.24 31.18 -1.73
CA ALA A 170 35.43 30.56 -2.33
C ALA A 170 35.72 31.10 -3.74
N VAL A 171 34.70 31.27 -4.57
CA VAL A 171 34.82 31.87 -5.90
C VAL A 171 35.35 33.30 -5.81
N TRP A 172 34.83 34.10 -4.88
CA TRP A 172 35.31 35.47 -4.68
C TRP A 172 36.76 35.53 -4.17
N LEU A 173 37.14 34.62 -3.27
CA LEU A 173 38.44 34.63 -2.62
C LEU A 173 39.57 34.09 -3.52
N PHE A 174 39.30 33.04 -4.31
CA PHE A 174 40.34 32.27 -4.99
C PHE A 174 40.25 32.29 -6.52
N HIS A 175 39.07 32.59 -7.08
CA HIS A 175 38.84 32.50 -8.52
C HIS A 175 38.52 33.85 -9.18
N ARG A 176 38.40 34.94 -8.42
CA ARG A 176 37.98 36.28 -8.88
C ARG A 176 38.76 36.77 -10.11
N ASP A 177 40.06 36.49 -10.18
CA ASP A 177 40.92 37.00 -11.24
C ASP A 177 40.85 36.16 -12.54
N ALA A 178 40.18 35.00 -12.49
CA ALA A 178 39.95 34.10 -13.61
C ALA A 178 38.45 34.06 -13.96
N PRO A 179 37.95 34.93 -14.87
CA PRO A 179 36.52 35.02 -15.17
C PRO A 179 35.93 33.71 -15.72
N VAL A 180 36.75 32.89 -16.39
CA VAL A 180 36.35 31.57 -16.89
C VAL A 180 36.09 30.60 -15.74
N GLU A 181 36.93 30.59 -14.70
CA GLU A 181 36.75 29.75 -13.50
C GLU A 181 35.49 30.17 -12.74
N VAL A 182 35.32 31.47 -12.51
CA VAL A 182 34.11 32.03 -11.86
C VAL A 182 32.84 31.58 -12.59
N PHE A 183 32.82 31.75 -13.92
CA PHE A 183 31.67 31.38 -14.73
C PHE A 183 31.40 29.88 -14.68
N ALA A 184 32.43 29.04 -14.84
CA ALA A 184 32.29 27.59 -14.83
C ALA A 184 31.77 27.07 -13.48
N ILE A 185 32.32 27.56 -12.37
CA ILE A 185 31.95 27.13 -11.01
C ILE A 185 30.52 27.54 -10.67
N LEU A 186 30.18 28.84 -10.81
CA LEU A 186 28.86 29.35 -10.43
C LEU A 186 27.76 28.80 -11.34
N THR A 187 28.00 28.70 -12.64
CA THR A 187 27.02 28.13 -13.58
C THR A 187 26.75 26.67 -13.25
N THR A 188 27.80 25.89 -12.99
CA THR A 188 27.65 24.47 -12.61
C THR A 188 26.89 24.33 -11.30
N PHE A 189 27.23 25.13 -10.29
CA PHE A 189 26.55 25.12 -9.00
C PHE A 189 25.05 25.48 -9.12
N ILE A 190 24.71 26.51 -9.91
CA ILE A 190 23.32 26.92 -10.15
C ILE A 190 22.57 25.83 -10.91
N ILE A 191 23.15 25.27 -11.98
CA ILE A 191 22.52 24.20 -12.77
C ILE A 191 22.19 22.99 -11.89
N ILE A 192 23.14 22.53 -11.09
CA ILE A 192 22.96 21.36 -10.23
C ILE A 192 21.96 21.65 -9.11
N THR A 193 22.09 22.79 -8.42
CA THR A 193 21.30 23.08 -7.21
C THR A 193 19.86 23.53 -7.54
N VAL A 194 19.68 24.38 -8.56
CA VAL A 194 18.38 24.97 -8.91
C VAL A 194 17.60 24.10 -9.88
N PHE A 195 18.24 23.61 -10.95
CA PHE A 195 17.51 22.94 -12.02
C PHE A 195 17.34 21.44 -11.80
N GLN A 196 18.21 20.79 -11.01
CA GLN A 196 18.15 19.34 -10.73
C GLN A 196 17.82 18.52 -12.01
N PRO A 197 18.60 18.69 -13.09
CA PRO A 197 18.22 18.26 -14.44
C PRO A 197 18.05 16.74 -14.56
N LEU A 198 18.81 15.94 -13.81
CA LEU A 198 18.70 14.48 -13.83
C LEU A 198 17.39 14.01 -13.18
N GLU A 199 16.97 14.66 -12.10
CA GLU A 199 15.70 14.39 -11.43
C GLU A 199 14.51 14.83 -12.30
N ALA A 200 14.63 15.95 -13.01
CA ALA A 200 13.61 16.41 -13.94
C ALA A 200 13.47 15.48 -15.15
N LEU A 201 14.59 15.05 -15.74
CA LEU A 201 14.61 14.14 -16.88
C LEU A 201 14.02 12.77 -16.52
N THR A 202 14.34 12.23 -15.36
CA THR A 202 13.80 10.92 -14.92
C THR A 202 12.29 10.97 -14.71
N LYS A 203 11.77 12.05 -14.11
CA LYS A 203 10.32 12.28 -14.01
C LYS A 203 9.65 12.40 -15.37
N TYR A 204 10.28 13.11 -16.30
CA TYR A 204 9.75 13.27 -17.66
C TYR A 204 9.76 11.96 -18.45
N VAL A 205 10.82 11.17 -18.35
CA VAL A 205 10.93 9.85 -18.98
C VAL A 205 9.91 8.88 -18.39
N MET A 206 9.73 8.86 -17.06
CA MET A 206 8.68 8.06 -16.43
C MET A 206 7.29 8.50 -16.89
N TRP A 207 6.99 9.81 -16.90
CA TRP A 207 5.73 10.33 -17.45
C TRP A 207 5.50 9.94 -18.92
N PHE A 208 6.56 9.92 -19.73
CA PHE A 208 6.48 9.54 -21.14
C PHE A 208 6.27 8.03 -21.35
N LEU A 209 6.86 7.20 -20.48
CA LEU A 209 6.70 5.74 -20.50
C LEU A 209 5.36 5.30 -19.91
N GLU A 210 4.87 5.99 -18.89
CA GLU A 210 3.60 5.73 -18.18
C GLU A 210 2.40 6.44 -18.83
N ARG A 211 2.41 6.66 -20.16
CA ARG A 211 1.23 7.19 -20.83
C ARG A 211 0.04 6.27 -20.51
N PRO A 212 -1.04 6.78 -19.87
CA PRO A 212 -2.20 5.96 -19.59
C PRO A 212 -2.70 5.42 -20.92
N LYS A 213 -2.73 4.08 -21.05
CA LYS A 213 -3.33 3.41 -22.21
C LYS A 213 -4.71 4.03 -22.40
N ARG A 214 -4.93 4.68 -23.56
CA ARG A 214 -6.28 5.08 -23.95
C ARG A 214 -7.14 3.82 -23.91
N ILE A 215 -8.22 3.87 -23.12
CA ILE A 215 -9.23 2.80 -23.01
C ILE A 215 -9.53 2.32 -24.43
N ASN A 216 -9.11 1.10 -24.76
CA ASN A 216 -9.30 0.56 -26.08
C ASN A 216 -10.74 0.06 -26.20
N ARG A 217 -11.33 0.01 -27.40
CA ARG A 217 -12.67 -0.57 -27.58
C ARG A 217 -12.75 -2.03 -27.09
N ALA A 218 -11.62 -2.73 -27.12
CA ALA A 218 -11.48 -4.08 -26.57
C ALA A 218 -11.65 -4.16 -25.04
N ASP A 219 -11.47 -3.05 -24.31
CA ASP A 219 -11.67 -3.01 -22.86
C ASP A 219 -13.14 -2.72 -22.47
N LEU A 220 -14.00 -2.47 -23.46
CA LEU A 220 -15.42 -2.22 -23.26
C LEU A 220 -16.17 -3.55 -23.08
N ILE A 221 -16.62 -3.85 -21.86
CA ILE A 221 -17.36 -5.08 -21.59
C ILE A 221 -18.81 -4.94 -22.07
N GLY A 222 -19.46 -3.81 -21.76
CA GLY A 222 -20.86 -3.61 -22.10
C GLY A 222 -21.53 -2.47 -21.34
N SER A 223 -22.85 -2.40 -21.46
CA SER A 223 -23.68 -1.40 -20.79
C SER A 223 -24.43 -1.98 -19.59
N VAL A 224 -24.63 -1.18 -18.54
CA VAL A 224 -25.45 -1.54 -17.39
C VAL A 224 -26.90 -1.71 -17.84
N ALA A 225 -27.46 -2.89 -17.63
CA ALA A 225 -28.84 -3.22 -18.01
C ALA A 225 -29.82 -3.12 -16.84
N ALA A 226 -29.40 -3.57 -15.64
CA ALA A 226 -30.24 -3.54 -14.45
C ALA A 226 -29.42 -3.62 -13.16
N TYR A 227 -30.02 -3.16 -12.06
CA TYR A 227 -29.48 -3.28 -10.71
C TYR A 227 -30.26 -4.34 -9.93
N GLN A 228 -29.56 -5.33 -9.38
CA GLN A 228 -30.10 -6.31 -8.44
C GLN A 228 -29.63 -5.93 -7.03
N SER A 229 -30.35 -5.01 -6.42
CA SER A 229 -30.00 -4.49 -5.11
C SER A 229 -30.14 -5.57 -4.02
N PRO A 230 -29.18 -5.68 -3.08
CA PRO A 230 -27.97 -4.87 -2.95
C PRO A 230 -26.76 -5.44 -3.72
N GLY A 231 -25.87 -4.56 -4.20
CA GLY A 231 -24.49 -4.91 -4.57
C GLY A 231 -24.29 -5.77 -5.82
N ILE A 232 -25.34 -6.04 -6.61
CA ILE A 232 -25.22 -6.75 -7.89
C ILE A 232 -25.71 -5.86 -9.02
N VAL A 233 -24.94 -5.84 -10.11
CA VAL A 233 -25.27 -5.16 -11.36
C VAL A 233 -25.26 -6.17 -12.50
N LEU A 234 -26.27 -6.08 -13.37
CA LEU A 234 -26.34 -6.85 -14.60
C LEU A 234 -25.79 -5.99 -15.74
N VAL A 235 -24.73 -6.48 -16.38
CA VAL A 235 -24.09 -5.84 -17.53
C VAL A 235 -24.46 -6.61 -18.78
N ARG A 236 -25.07 -5.93 -19.75
CA ARG A 236 -25.34 -6.46 -21.09
C ARG A 236 -24.09 -6.32 -21.94
N GLN A 237 -23.52 -7.44 -22.37
CA GLN A 237 -22.28 -7.44 -23.15
C GLN A 237 -22.47 -6.81 -24.53
N ALA A 238 -21.49 -6.00 -24.94
CA ALA A 238 -21.46 -5.39 -26.26
C ALA A 238 -20.87 -6.34 -27.33
N GLU A 239 -19.88 -7.15 -26.95
CA GLU A 239 -19.23 -8.14 -27.82
C GLU A 239 -19.41 -9.57 -27.30
N ALA A 240 -19.38 -10.55 -28.19
CA ALA A 240 -19.56 -11.97 -27.86
C ALA A 240 -18.34 -12.63 -27.18
N GLN A 241 -17.45 -11.84 -26.58
CA GLN A 241 -16.28 -12.37 -25.86
C GLN A 241 -16.72 -12.89 -24.49
N THR A 242 -16.30 -14.12 -24.17
CA THR A 242 -16.59 -14.70 -22.85
C THR A 242 -15.66 -14.09 -21.81
N ILE A 243 -16.20 -13.21 -20.99
CA ILE A 243 -15.54 -12.67 -19.80
C ILE A 243 -15.41 -13.76 -18.76
N THR A 244 -14.20 -13.97 -18.28
CA THR A 244 -13.90 -14.94 -17.22
C THR A 244 -14.33 -14.40 -15.87
N ARG A 245 -14.74 -15.32 -15.00
CA ARG A 245 -15.04 -15.00 -13.60
C ARG A 245 -13.82 -14.37 -12.93
N GLY A 246 -14.06 -13.38 -12.08
CA GLY A 246 -13.01 -12.63 -11.40
C GLY A 246 -12.39 -11.51 -12.21
N THR A 247 -12.83 -11.29 -13.46
CA THR A 247 -12.40 -10.12 -14.23
C THR A 247 -12.85 -8.83 -13.53
N PRO A 248 -11.92 -7.96 -13.10
CA PRO A 248 -12.24 -6.68 -12.50
C PRO A 248 -12.64 -5.67 -13.57
N MET A 249 -13.62 -4.84 -13.26
CA MET A 249 -14.13 -3.80 -14.14
C MET A 249 -14.55 -2.57 -13.35
N VAL A 250 -14.51 -1.40 -13.98
CA VAL A 250 -15.13 -0.19 -13.42
C VAL A 250 -16.53 -0.08 -14.00
N ILE A 251 -17.51 0.05 -13.11
CA ILE A 251 -18.89 0.35 -13.44
C ILE A 251 -19.13 1.82 -13.12
N SER A 252 -19.42 2.60 -14.16
CA SER A 252 -19.82 3.99 -14.02
C SER A 252 -21.32 4.09 -14.28
N ASP A 253 -22.01 4.85 -13.43
CA ASP A 253 -23.43 5.17 -13.58
C ASP A 253 -23.60 6.69 -13.71
N GLN A 254 -24.71 7.13 -14.32
CA GLN A 254 -25.04 8.55 -14.49
C GLN A 254 -25.34 9.24 -13.15
N HIS A 255 -25.70 8.48 -12.12
CA HIS A 255 -26.23 9.00 -10.86
C HIS A 255 -25.39 8.65 -9.61
N GLY A 256 -24.25 7.97 -9.78
CA GLY A 256 -23.44 7.49 -8.66
C GLY A 256 -21.93 7.55 -8.91
N PRO A 257 -21.11 7.54 -7.84
CA PRO A 257 -19.67 7.43 -7.98
C PRO A 257 -19.31 6.12 -8.68
N PRO A 258 -18.20 6.08 -9.45
CA PRO A 258 -17.75 4.85 -10.09
C PRO A 258 -17.49 3.76 -9.04
N GLN A 259 -17.95 2.55 -9.35
CA GLN A 259 -17.83 1.38 -8.49
C GLN A 259 -16.89 0.36 -9.11
N LEU A 260 -16.21 -0.42 -8.27
CA LEU A 260 -15.47 -1.57 -8.73
C LEU A 260 -16.43 -2.75 -8.86
N GLY A 261 -16.51 -3.31 -10.06
CA GLY A 261 -17.23 -4.53 -10.38
C GLY A 261 -16.29 -5.73 -10.51
N VAL A 262 -16.75 -6.91 -10.11
CA VAL A 262 -16.06 -8.19 -10.39
C VAL A 262 -17.04 -9.16 -11.04
N ALA A 263 -16.64 -9.72 -12.18
CA ALA A 263 -17.45 -10.67 -12.94
C ALA A 263 -17.73 -11.95 -12.13
N LEU A 264 -19.00 -12.35 -12.01
CA LEU A 264 -19.42 -13.58 -11.32
C LEU A 264 -19.73 -14.70 -12.33
N ASN A 265 -20.86 -14.61 -13.02
CA ASN A 265 -21.38 -15.62 -13.94
C ASN A 265 -22.40 -15.00 -14.91
N TYR A 266 -22.83 -15.77 -15.90
CA TYR A 266 -23.90 -15.39 -16.82
C TYR A 266 -25.25 -15.91 -16.33
N VAL A 267 -26.25 -15.02 -16.30
CA VAL A 267 -27.59 -15.33 -15.74
C VAL A 267 -28.69 -15.43 -16.79
N GLY A 268 -28.36 -15.23 -18.07
CA GLY A 268 -29.35 -15.40 -19.13
C GLY A 268 -29.00 -14.70 -20.41
N ARG A 269 -29.94 -14.84 -21.35
CA ARG A 269 -29.92 -14.18 -22.65
C ARG A 269 -31.22 -13.41 -22.80
N ASP A 270 -31.08 -12.11 -23.02
CA ASP A 270 -32.17 -11.23 -23.43
C ASP A 270 -31.82 -10.74 -24.84
N GLU A 271 -31.50 -9.46 -25.05
CA GLU A 271 -30.89 -8.93 -26.29
C GLU A 271 -29.37 -9.19 -26.40
N GLY A 272 -28.81 -10.00 -25.51
CA GLY A 272 -27.39 -10.31 -25.41
C GLY A 272 -27.08 -11.14 -24.15
N ASN A 273 -25.82 -11.51 -23.95
CA ASN A 273 -25.40 -12.19 -22.72
C ASN A 273 -25.43 -11.22 -21.54
N LEU A 274 -26.14 -11.59 -20.47
CA LEU A 274 -26.19 -10.82 -19.22
C LEU A 274 -25.13 -11.35 -18.26
N LEU A 275 -24.11 -10.53 -18.02
CA LEU A 275 -23.07 -10.78 -17.04
C LEU A 275 -23.48 -10.23 -15.69
N ARG A 276 -23.50 -11.08 -14.66
CA ARG A 276 -23.73 -10.67 -13.28
C ARG A 276 -22.41 -10.21 -12.67
N VAL A 277 -22.40 -9.00 -12.13
CA VAL A 277 -21.22 -8.33 -11.59
C VAL A 277 -21.46 -7.92 -10.14
N LEU A 278 -20.57 -8.33 -9.25
CA LEU A 278 -20.58 -7.93 -7.85
C LEU A 278 -19.91 -6.56 -7.71
N THR A 279 -20.60 -5.58 -7.11
CA THR A 279 -20.06 -4.23 -6.93
C THR A 279 -19.53 -3.98 -5.53
N THR A 280 -18.45 -3.19 -5.46
CA THR A 280 -17.84 -2.71 -4.23
C THR A 280 -17.28 -1.30 -4.40
N SER A 281 -16.91 -0.65 -3.30
CA SER A 281 -16.36 0.71 -3.34
C SER A 281 -14.99 0.70 -4.03
N LEU A 282 -14.79 1.60 -4.99
CA LEU A 282 -13.54 1.75 -5.72
C LEU A 282 -12.44 2.28 -4.78
N PRO A 283 -11.26 1.61 -4.68
CA PRO A 283 -10.12 2.14 -3.92
C PRO A 283 -9.69 3.51 -4.45
N LYS A 284 -9.33 4.44 -3.55
CA LYS A 284 -8.99 5.83 -3.92
C LYS A 284 -7.87 5.94 -4.96
N ARG A 285 -6.90 5.03 -4.95
CA ARG A 285 -5.80 4.97 -5.93
C ARG A 285 -6.29 4.72 -7.35
N LEU A 286 -7.19 3.74 -7.51
CA LEU A 286 -7.82 3.45 -8.79
C LEU A 286 -8.81 4.55 -9.20
N GLY A 287 -9.55 5.12 -8.24
CA GLY A 287 -10.44 6.27 -8.49
C GLY A 287 -9.71 7.46 -9.12
N ALA A 288 -8.53 7.83 -8.61
CA ALA A 288 -7.76 8.96 -9.13
C ALA A 288 -7.27 8.77 -10.58
N LEU A 289 -7.05 7.52 -11.02
CA LEU A 289 -6.66 7.22 -12.41
C LEU A 289 -7.83 7.40 -13.39
N TYR A 290 -9.07 7.18 -12.91
CA TYR A 290 -10.26 7.20 -13.75
C TYR A 290 -11.10 8.48 -13.61
N ASP A 291 -10.91 9.30 -12.57
CA ASP A 291 -11.50 10.66 -12.46
C ASP A 291 -11.05 11.59 -13.61
N GLY A 292 -9.86 11.35 -14.18
CA GLY A 292 -9.32 12.13 -15.30
C GLY A 292 -9.69 11.62 -16.69
N SER A 293 -10.13 10.36 -16.79
CA SER A 293 -10.68 9.81 -18.03
C SER A 293 -12.18 10.01 -18.00
N SER A 294 -12.72 10.78 -18.94
CA SER A 294 -14.16 10.82 -19.21
C SER A 294 -14.67 9.43 -19.60
N ILE A 295 -14.87 8.53 -18.63
CA ILE A 295 -15.72 7.36 -18.79
C ILE A 295 -17.08 7.96 -19.10
N GLY A 296 -17.48 7.81 -20.36
CA GLY A 296 -18.64 8.46 -20.93
C GLY A 296 -19.84 8.33 -20.01
N SER A 297 -20.63 9.39 -19.96
CA SER A 297 -21.82 9.64 -19.17
C SER A 297 -23.00 8.69 -19.46
N SER A 298 -22.74 7.40 -19.61
CA SER A 298 -23.73 6.37 -19.88
C SER A 298 -23.32 5.11 -19.12
N GLY A 299 -24.27 4.40 -18.52
CA GLY A 299 -23.99 3.24 -17.67
C GLY A 299 -23.15 2.19 -18.40
N MET A 300 -21.83 2.19 -18.20
CA MET A 300 -20.88 1.36 -18.93
C MET A 300 -19.97 0.60 -17.96
N ALA A 301 -19.63 -0.63 -18.35
CA ALA A 301 -18.66 -1.48 -17.67
C ALA A 301 -17.40 -1.60 -18.53
N VAL A 302 -16.25 -1.23 -17.95
CA VAL A 302 -14.95 -1.24 -18.63
C VAL A 302 -14.00 -2.17 -17.86
N SER A 303 -13.40 -3.14 -18.53
CA SER A 303 -12.40 -4.03 -17.91
C SER A 303 -11.18 -3.21 -17.52
N ILE A 304 -10.64 -3.48 -16.34
CA ILE A 304 -9.41 -2.84 -15.88
C ILE A 304 -8.29 -3.86 -15.74
N ALA A 305 -7.11 -3.51 -16.23
CA ALA A 305 -5.90 -4.26 -15.88
C ALA A 305 -5.52 -3.88 -14.44
N VAL A 306 -5.70 -4.84 -13.53
CA VAL A 306 -5.32 -4.68 -12.12
C VAL A 306 -3.93 -5.28 -11.95
N THR A 307 -2.99 -4.48 -11.46
CA THR A 307 -1.64 -4.97 -11.13
C THR A 307 -1.69 -5.92 -9.94
N ASP A 308 -0.69 -6.77 -9.75
CA ASP A 308 -0.69 -7.69 -8.60
C ASP A 308 -0.64 -6.95 -7.25
N GLU A 309 -0.09 -5.72 -7.21
CA GLU A 309 -0.17 -4.83 -6.04
C GLU A 309 -1.60 -4.36 -5.78
N ASP A 310 -2.33 -3.95 -6.83
CA ASP A 310 -3.74 -3.52 -6.69
C ASP A 310 -4.66 -4.70 -6.31
N LYS A 311 -4.35 -5.94 -6.74
CA LYS A 311 -5.07 -7.14 -6.30
C LYS A 311 -4.93 -7.38 -4.79
N ALA A 312 -3.78 -7.01 -4.19
CA ALA A 312 -3.57 -7.12 -2.76
C ALA A 312 -4.47 -6.16 -1.96
N ASP A 313 -4.78 -4.99 -2.53
CA ASP A 313 -5.69 -4.01 -1.92
C ASP A 313 -7.17 -4.37 -2.14
N ILE A 314 -7.50 -5.07 -3.22
CA ILE A 314 -8.87 -5.48 -3.56
C ILE A 314 -9.19 -6.87 -2.97
N ARG A 315 -9.77 -6.86 -1.76
CA ARG A 315 -10.19 -8.08 -1.04
C ARG A 315 -11.08 -9.03 -1.84
N VAL A 316 -11.94 -8.50 -2.71
CA VAL A 316 -12.85 -9.32 -3.54
C VAL A 316 -12.08 -10.21 -4.52
N LEU A 317 -10.96 -9.72 -5.06
CA LEU A 317 -10.12 -10.49 -5.99
C LEU A 317 -9.31 -11.57 -5.28
N GLN A 318 -8.93 -11.36 -4.01
CA GLN A 318 -8.20 -12.36 -3.22
C GLN A 318 -9.01 -13.64 -2.93
N TRP A 319 -10.34 -13.54 -2.89
CA TRP A 319 -11.21 -14.64 -2.49
C TRP A 319 -12.14 -15.10 -3.60
N ILE A 320 -11.96 -14.58 -4.83
CA ILE A 320 -12.84 -14.93 -5.93
C ILE A 320 -12.78 -16.42 -6.25
N ASP A 321 -11.63 -17.07 -6.07
CA ASP A 321 -11.47 -18.51 -6.32
C ASP A 321 -12.26 -19.34 -5.30
N ARG A 322 -12.31 -18.87 -4.05
CA ARG A 322 -13.05 -19.50 -2.94
C ARG A 322 -14.54 -19.22 -2.96
N LEU A 323 -15.01 -18.25 -3.75
CA LEU A 323 -16.43 -17.94 -3.82
C LEU A 323 -17.19 -19.17 -4.38
N CYS A 324 -18.18 -19.67 -3.64
CA CYS A 324 -19.02 -20.79 -4.09
C CYS A 324 -20.44 -20.33 -4.43
N GLY A 325 -20.88 -19.18 -3.90
CA GLY A 325 -22.22 -18.67 -4.17
C GLY A 325 -22.51 -17.28 -3.63
N ILE A 326 -23.77 -16.87 -3.74
CA ILE A 326 -24.30 -15.63 -3.17
C ILE A 326 -25.53 -15.91 -2.32
N VAL A 327 -25.70 -15.18 -1.22
CA VAL A 327 -26.86 -15.33 -0.34
C VAL A 327 -28.14 -15.03 -1.10
N ASP A 328 -29.06 -15.97 -1.03
CA ASP A 328 -30.36 -15.94 -1.68
C ASP A 328 -31.47 -15.69 -0.65
N THR A 329 -32.66 -15.43 -1.17
CA THR A 329 -33.94 -15.38 -0.47
C THR A 329 -34.17 -16.60 0.43
N GLU A 330 -35.04 -16.42 1.43
CA GLU A 330 -35.38 -17.45 2.44
C GLU A 330 -34.24 -17.83 3.41
N THR A 331 -33.15 -17.06 3.44
CA THR A 331 -32.15 -17.13 4.51
C THR A 331 -32.76 -16.67 5.85
N SER A 332 -32.43 -17.39 6.93
CA SER A 332 -32.89 -17.13 8.29
C SER A 332 -31.70 -17.10 9.28
N PRO A 333 -31.92 -16.75 10.56
CA PRO A 333 -30.88 -16.87 11.57
C PRO A 333 -30.38 -18.30 11.80
N GLU A 334 -31.08 -19.34 11.36
CA GLU A 334 -30.64 -20.73 11.55
C GLU A 334 -30.06 -21.34 10.27
N TYR A 335 -30.61 -20.97 9.11
CA TYR A 335 -30.24 -21.55 7.83
C TYR A 335 -29.86 -20.47 6.83
N LEU A 336 -28.73 -20.69 6.18
CA LEU A 336 -28.30 -19.95 5.01
C LEU A 336 -28.86 -20.63 3.76
N GLN A 337 -29.49 -19.84 2.89
CA GLN A 337 -29.83 -20.23 1.53
C GLN A 337 -28.93 -19.43 0.58
N PHE A 338 -28.27 -20.12 -0.35
CA PHE A 338 -27.42 -19.42 -1.32
C PHE A 338 -27.50 -20.06 -2.70
N GLU A 339 -27.51 -19.21 -3.72
CA GLU A 339 -27.37 -19.63 -5.11
C GLU A 339 -25.93 -20.07 -5.33
N VAL A 340 -25.74 -21.27 -5.87
CA VAL A 340 -24.44 -21.83 -6.20
C VAL A 340 -23.97 -21.20 -7.51
N ILE A 341 -22.87 -20.44 -7.43
CA ILE A 341 -22.17 -19.85 -8.58
C ILE A 341 -21.07 -20.80 -9.05
N ASN A 342 -20.46 -21.53 -8.12
CA ASN A 342 -19.39 -22.47 -8.39
C ASN A 342 -19.57 -23.71 -7.53
N GLU A 343 -19.77 -24.84 -8.19
CA GLU A 343 -19.97 -26.15 -7.57
C GLU A 343 -18.65 -26.89 -7.29
N ALA A 344 -17.51 -26.37 -7.77
CA ALA A 344 -16.21 -26.98 -7.52
C ALA A 344 -15.98 -27.16 -6.00
N ASN A 345 -15.76 -28.40 -5.58
CA ASN A 345 -15.53 -28.82 -4.18
C ASN A 345 -16.70 -28.58 -3.21
N LEU A 346 -17.88 -28.21 -3.70
CA LEU A 346 -19.07 -28.04 -2.88
C LEU A 346 -19.80 -29.38 -2.71
N ALA A 347 -19.93 -29.85 -1.48
CA ALA A 347 -20.64 -31.09 -1.15
C ALA A 347 -21.44 -30.94 0.15
N GLU A 348 -22.30 -31.92 0.44
CA GLU A 348 -22.91 -32.03 1.77
C GLU A 348 -21.81 -32.17 2.84
N GLY A 349 -21.96 -31.46 3.95
CA GLY A 349 -20.99 -31.39 5.02
C GLY A 349 -19.89 -30.34 4.83
N SER A 350 -19.71 -29.78 3.62
CA SER A 350 -18.77 -28.69 3.36
C SER A 350 -19.08 -27.47 4.23
N LEU A 351 -18.03 -26.76 4.67
CA LEU A 351 -18.19 -25.52 5.42
C LEU A 351 -18.14 -24.30 4.50
N ALA A 352 -19.14 -23.44 4.64
CA ALA A 352 -19.26 -22.17 3.96
C ALA A 352 -19.10 -21.02 4.95
N GLU A 353 -18.30 -20.03 4.60
CA GLU A 353 -18.10 -18.80 5.34
C GLU A 353 -18.88 -17.65 4.69
N VAL A 354 -19.65 -16.93 5.50
CA VAL A 354 -20.33 -15.70 5.09
C VAL A 354 -20.08 -14.59 6.10
N ARG A 355 -19.98 -13.35 5.63
CA ARG A 355 -19.86 -12.18 6.50
C ARG A 355 -21.23 -11.64 6.92
N ILE A 356 -21.33 -11.36 8.22
CA ILE A 356 -22.46 -10.64 8.82
C ILE A 356 -21.94 -9.30 9.34
N GLY A 357 -22.53 -8.21 8.85
CA GLY A 357 -22.03 -6.85 9.09
C GLY A 357 -20.62 -6.65 8.52
N ASP A 358 -19.84 -5.75 9.12
CA ASP A 358 -18.56 -5.34 8.55
C ASP A 358 -17.42 -6.31 8.84
N HIS A 359 -17.47 -7.12 9.91
CA HIS A 359 -16.29 -7.88 10.34
C HIS A 359 -16.55 -9.31 10.83
N GLN A 360 -17.80 -9.76 11.00
CA GLN A 360 -18.06 -11.07 11.59
C GLN A 360 -18.12 -12.15 10.52
N ARG A 361 -17.14 -13.05 10.51
CA ARG A 361 -17.15 -14.28 9.71
C ARG A 361 -17.96 -15.33 10.46
N VAL A 362 -18.97 -15.89 9.79
CA VAL A 362 -19.86 -16.89 10.34
C VAL A 362 -19.83 -18.11 9.45
N ILE A 363 -19.67 -19.26 10.08
CA ILE A 363 -19.51 -20.55 9.43
C ILE A 363 -20.86 -21.26 9.43
N TYR A 364 -21.19 -21.82 8.26
CA TYR A 364 -22.37 -22.60 7.98
C TYR A 364 -21.92 -23.95 7.40
N GLN A 365 -22.65 -25.02 7.68
CA GLN A 365 -22.41 -26.34 7.11
C GLN A 365 -23.49 -26.66 6.09
N VAL A 366 -23.10 -27.01 4.87
CA VAL A 366 -24.04 -27.42 3.81
C VAL A 366 -24.72 -28.71 4.22
N VAL A 367 -26.05 -28.73 4.17
CA VAL A 367 -26.88 -29.89 4.58
C VAL A 367 -27.80 -30.40 3.48
N ASP A 368 -28.05 -29.60 2.44
CA ASP A 368 -28.96 -29.96 1.36
C ASP A 368 -28.71 -29.09 0.11
N GLY A 369 -29.17 -29.54 -1.05
CA GLY A 369 -29.08 -28.85 -2.33
C GLY A 369 -30.31 -29.10 -3.19
N VAL A 370 -30.88 -28.03 -3.75
CA VAL A 370 -32.08 -28.09 -4.61
C VAL A 370 -31.84 -27.30 -5.90
N THR A 371 -32.49 -27.70 -6.98
CA THR A 371 -32.51 -26.93 -8.23
C THR A 371 -33.75 -26.04 -8.28
N ARG A 372 -33.60 -24.84 -8.82
CA ARG A 372 -34.66 -23.83 -8.98
C ARG A 372 -34.60 -23.25 -10.38
N ASP A 373 -35.72 -22.69 -10.84
CA ASP A 373 -35.81 -21.91 -12.06
C ASP A 373 -36.50 -20.56 -11.79
N GLU A 374 -36.03 -19.51 -12.45
CA GLU A 374 -36.64 -18.18 -12.42
C GLU A 374 -36.93 -17.69 -13.84
N VAL A 375 -38.03 -16.96 -14.02
CA VAL A 375 -38.41 -16.41 -15.32
C VAL A 375 -37.68 -15.08 -15.53
N VAL A 376 -36.83 -15.01 -16.55
CA VAL A 376 -36.02 -13.83 -16.86
C VAL A 376 -36.83 -12.84 -17.70
N GLN A 377 -37.22 -13.22 -18.93
CA GLN A 377 -37.98 -12.35 -19.84
C GLN A 377 -38.57 -13.16 -21.00
N GLN A 378 -39.78 -12.82 -21.48
CA GLN A 378 -40.43 -13.41 -22.67
C GLN A 378 -40.34 -14.95 -22.80
N LYS A 379 -40.56 -15.67 -21.68
CA LYS A 379 -40.47 -17.15 -21.55
C LYS A 379 -39.06 -17.74 -21.39
N ASN A 380 -37.99 -16.94 -21.38
CA ASN A 380 -36.67 -17.42 -20.98
C ASN A 380 -36.66 -17.74 -19.48
N LYS A 381 -36.13 -18.92 -19.14
CA LYS A 381 -35.93 -19.38 -17.77
C LYS A 381 -34.44 -19.46 -17.45
N TYR A 382 -34.06 -19.04 -16.27
CA TYR A 382 -32.73 -19.24 -15.69
C TYR A 382 -32.82 -20.31 -14.62
N GLY A 383 -32.25 -21.48 -14.90
CA GLY A 383 -32.12 -22.56 -13.93
C GLY A 383 -30.84 -22.40 -13.13
N TYR A 384 -30.92 -22.56 -11.81
CA TYR A 384 -29.78 -22.50 -10.91
C TYR A 384 -29.88 -23.52 -9.78
N ALA A 385 -28.74 -23.88 -9.21
CA ALA A 385 -28.69 -24.68 -7.99
C ALA A 385 -28.68 -23.75 -6.77
N ARG A 386 -29.46 -24.13 -5.74
CA ARG A 386 -29.51 -23.45 -4.44
C ARG A 386 -29.09 -24.45 -3.36
N ALA A 387 -28.12 -24.08 -2.54
CA ALA A 387 -27.68 -24.87 -1.41
C ALA A 387 -28.26 -24.32 -0.11
N LYS A 388 -28.61 -25.23 0.79
CA LYS A 388 -29.04 -24.93 2.16
C LYS A 388 -27.94 -25.32 3.13
N ALA A 389 -27.55 -24.39 4.00
CA ALA A 389 -26.52 -24.62 5.00
C ALA A 389 -27.01 -24.24 6.41
N ARG A 390 -26.71 -25.05 7.41
CA ARG A 390 -27.05 -24.81 8.81
C ARG A 390 -25.99 -23.95 9.48
N LYS A 391 -26.40 -22.94 10.24
CA LYS A 391 -25.48 -22.09 10.99
C LYS A 391 -24.76 -22.90 12.08
N ILE A 392 -23.45 -22.82 12.09
CA ILE A 392 -22.61 -23.36 13.17
C ILE A 392 -22.24 -22.23 14.14
N GLY A 393 -21.77 -21.09 13.61
CA GLY A 393 -21.46 -19.90 14.40
C GLY A 393 -20.13 -19.26 14.03
N LYS A 394 -19.56 -18.47 14.94
CA LYS A 394 -18.23 -17.88 14.81
C LYS A 394 -17.22 -18.73 15.57
N TRP A 395 -16.14 -19.13 14.92
CA TRP A 395 -15.04 -19.81 15.60
C TRP A 395 -14.32 -18.88 16.57
N ASP A 396 -14.04 -19.38 17.76
CA ASP A 396 -13.30 -18.72 18.83
C ASP A 396 -12.01 -19.50 19.10
N ASP A 397 -10.87 -18.95 18.68
CA ASP A 397 -9.57 -19.64 18.75
C ASP A 397 -9.10 -19.89 20.18
N GLU A 398 -9.37 -18.97 21.11
CA GLU A 398 -9.00 -19.09 22.53
C GLU A 398 -9.79 -20.21 23.21
N GLY A 399 -11.11 -20.18 23.05
CA GLY A 399 -12.01 -21.17 23.62
C GLY A 399 -12.10 -22.47 22.82
N ARG A 400 -11.48 -22.52 21.63
CA ARG A 400 -11.56 -23.60 20.63
C ARG A 400 -12.99 -24.13 20.44
N ARG A 401 -13.96 -23.21 20.32
CA ARG A 401 -15.39 -23.51 20.24
C ARG A 401 -16.12 -22.56 19.30
N PHE A 402 -17.32 -22.93 18.87
CA PHE A 402 -18.18 -22.01 18.13
C PHE A 402 -19.03 -21.17 19.09
N ARG A 403 -19.03 -19.85 18.87
CA ARG A 403 -19.93 -18.92 19.56
C ARG A 403 -21.15 -18.64 18.67
N PRO A 404 -22.38 -18.62 19.23
CA PRO A 404 -23.58 -18.33 18.48
C PRO A 404 -23.59 -16.89 17.98
N VAL A 405 -24.16 -16.67 16.79
CA VAL A 405 -24.32 -15.33 16.20
C VAL A 405 -25.81 -15.10 15.92
N PRO A 406 -26.46 -14.10 16.58
CA PRO A 406 -27.92 -13.98 16.61
C PRO A 406 -28.53 -13.32 15.36
N TRP A 407 -27.76 -13.18 14.27
CA TRP A 407 -28.20 -12.46 13.07
C TRP A 407 -27.88 -13.20 11.78
N MET A 408 -28.43 -12.76 10.65
CA MET A 408 -28.26 -13.37 9.33
C MET A 408 -27.50 -12.44 8.36
N PRO A 409 -26.82 -12.99 7.34
CA PRO A 409 -26.14 -12.18 6.34
C PRO A 409 -27.11 -11.39 5.47
N ARG A 410 -26.59 -10.38 4.76
CA ARG A 410 -27.38 -9.61 3.78
C ARG A 410 -27.62 -10.44 2.53
N MET A 411 -28.74 -10.20 1.85
CA MET A 411 -28.98 -10.72 0.50
C MET A 411 -27.83 -10.33 -0.42
N ASN A 412 -27.50 -11.21 -1.38
CA ASN A 412 -26.40 -11.06 -2.33
C ASN A 412 -25.00 -11.01 -1.70
N ALA A 413 -24.86 -11.23 -0.38
CA ALA A 413 -23.54 -11.33 0.23
C ALA A 413 -22.78 -12.54 -0.37
N PRO A 414 -21.48 -12.42 -0.62
CA PRO A 414 -20.69 -13.53 -1.15
C PRO A 414 -20.54 -14.64 -0.10
N VAL A 415 -20.67 -15.88 -0.57
CA VAL A 415 -20.50 -17.12 0.20
C VAL A 415 -19.21 -17.80 -0.26
N PHE A 416 -18.31 -18.07 0.68
CA PHE A 416 -16.99 -18.63 0.40
C PHE A 416 -16.89 -20.05 0.93
N LEU A 417 -16.32 -20.95 0.13
CA LEU A 417 -15.94 -22.26 0.60
C LEU A 417 -14.72 -22.14 1.53
N LEU A 418 -14.75 -22.86 2.65
CA LEU A 418 -13.59 -23.09 3.49
C LEU A 418 -12.85 -24.32 2.94
N GLU A 419 -11.67 -24.09 2.38
CA GLU A 419 -10.77 -25.14 1.93
C GLU A 419 -9.59 -25.25 2.90
N ASN A 420 -9.02 -26.46 3.02
CA ASN A 420 -7.95 -26.89 3.93
C ASN A 420 -7.10 -25.73 4.46
N LEU A 421 -7.40 -25.31 5.69
CA LEU A 421 -6.43 -24.61 6.51
C LEU A 421 -5.38 -25.67 6.90
N ASP A 422 -4.11 -25.43 6.59
CA ASP A 422 -2.94 -26.27 6.93
C ASP A 422 -2.68 -26.32 8.45
N GLY A 423 -3.71 -26.56 9.24
CA GLY A 423 -3.65 -26.77 10.68
C GLY A 423 -3.54 -28.25 10.97
N GLY A 424 -2.51 -28.64 11.72
CA GLY A 424 -2.37 -30.02 12.20
C GLY A 424 -3.62 -30.46 12.96
N LEU A 425 -4.11 -31.67 12.68
CA LEU A 425 -5.21 -32.29 13.39
C LEU A 425 -4.83 -32.39 14.88
N ALA A 426 -5.60 -31.75 15.74
CA ALA A 426 -5.37 -31.80 17.18
C ALA A 426 -5.73 -33.20 17.70
N ASP A 427 -4.77 -33.85 18.38
CA ASP A 427 -4.88 -35.23 18.88
C ASP A 427 -5.92 -35.41 20.01
N ASP A 428 -6.38 -34.31 20.59
CA ASP A 428 -7.35 -34.23 21.70
C ASP A 428 -8.75 -33.84 21.19
N CYS A 429 -9.24 -34.53 20.17
CA CYS A 429 -10.56 -34.29 19.55
C CYS A 429 -11.26 -35.62 19.26
N VAL A 430 -12.58 -35.66 19.44
CA VAL A 430 -13.41 -36.85 19.14
C VAL A 430 -13.62 -37.00 17.63
N GLY A 431 -13.49 -35.90 16.90
CA GLY A 431 -13.54 -35.86 15.44
C GLY A 431 -13.31 -34.44 14.92
N HIS A 432 -13.41 -34.25 13.61
CA HIS A 432 -13.25 -32.95 12.96
C HIS A 432 -14.44 -32.68 12.04
N PHE A 433 -14.72 -31.39 11.81
CA PHE A 433 -15.62 -31.01 10.72
C PHE A 433 -14.98 -31.38 9.37
N PRO A 434 -15.75 -31.94 8.43
CA PRO A 434 -15.22 -32.42 7.14
C PRO A 434 -14.34 -31.38 6.45
N ALA A 435 -13.16 -31.81 5.99
CA ALA A 435 -12.20 -30.98 5.25
C ALA A 435 -11.74 -29.69 5.96
N THR A 436 -11.80 -29.64 7.31
CA THR A 436 -11.34 -28.48 8.08
C THR A 436 -10.59 -28.88 9.36
N PRO A 437 -9.74 -28.00 9.92
CA PRO A 437 -9.03 -28.28 11.18
C PRO A 437 -9.93 -28.11 12.42
N TYR A 438 -11.20 -27.75 12.26
CA TYR A 438 -12.10 -27.52 13.40
C TYR A 438 -12.41 -28.84 14.09
N GLY A 439 -11.75 -29.07 15.22
CA GLY A 439 -11.96 -30.23 16.07
C GLY A 439 -13.25 -30.12 16.90
N VAL A 440 -13.89 -31.27 17.10
CA VAL A 440 -15.03 -31.45 18.00
C VAL A 440 -14.50 -32.05 19.30
N ARG A 441 -14.71 -31.33 20.40
CA ARG A 441 -14.43 -31.83 21.76
C ARG A 441 -15.72 -32.07 22.51
N LEU A 442 -15.64 -33.01 23.44
CA LEU A 442 -16.69 -33.35 24.38
C LEU A 442 -16.07 -33.34 25.76
N ASP A 443 -16.77 -32.83 26.77
CA ASP A 443 -16.38 -32.98 28.16
C ASP A 443 -16.89 -34.35 28.65
N PRO A 444 -16.01 -35.31 28.99
CA PRO A 444 -16.43 -36.62 29.48
C PRO A 444 -17.29 -36.52 30.76
N SER A 445 -17.01 -35.53 31.61
CA SER A 445 -17.74 -35.31 32.86
C SER A 445 -19.18 -34.91 32.59
N GLU A 446 -19.41 -34.04 31.60
CA GLU A 446 -20.76 -33.68 31.16
C GLU A 446 -21.49 -34.85 30.52
N CYS A 447 -20.77 -35.67 29.72
CA CYS A 447 -21.33 -36.84 29.05
C CYS A 447 -21.88 -37.88 30.04
N VAL A 448 -21.21 -38.05 31.20
CA VAL A 448 -21.65 -38.95 32.28
C VAL A 448 -22.77 -38.33 33.11
N THR A 449 -22.66 -37.06 33.47
CA THR A 449 -23.64 -36.39 34.36
C THR A 449 -24.98 -36.09 33.68
N HIS A 450 -25.01 -35.90 32.36
CA HIS A 450 -26.22 -35.53 31.61
C HIS A 450 -26.80 -36.68 30.75
N ASN A 451 -26.37 -37.93 30.99
CA ASN A 451 -26.80 -39.14 30.27
C ASN A 451 -26.62 -39.06 28.74
N THR A 452 -25.48 -39.56 28.23
CA THR A 452 -25.21 -39.61 26.78
C THR A 452 -25.86 -40.82 26.10
N ALA A 453 -26.48 -40.61 24.93
CA ALA A 453 -26.98 -41.67 24.06
C ALA A 453 -26.25 -41.66 22.70
N ILE A 454 -25.68 -42.80 22.31
CA ILE A 454 -25.04 -42.99 20.98
C ILE A 454 -25.98 -43.80 20.09
N LEU A 455 -26.54 -43.15 19.06
CA LEU A 455 -27.51 -43.73 18.15
C LEU A 455 -26.97 -43.78 16.72
N GLY A 456 -27.47 -44.72 15.92
CA GLY A 456 -27.07 -44.84 14.51
C GLY A 456 -27.42 -46.20 13.90
N ILE A 457 -27.45 -46.28 12.58
CA ILE A 457 -27.75 -47.51 11.82
C ILE A 457 -26.64 -48.56 11.97
N LEU A 458 -26.92 -49.81 11.56
CA LEU A 458 -25.94 -50.90 11.63
C LEU A 458 -24.66 -50.52 10.85
N GLY A 459 -23.49 -50.76 11.43
CA GLY A 459 -22.20 -50.53 10.76
C GLY A 459 -21.63 -49.10 10.79
N VAL A 460 -22.35 -48.09 11.32
CA VAL A 460 -21.91 -46.68 11.31
C VAL A 460 -20.81 -46.33 12.34
N GLY A 461 -20.23 -47.32 13.02
CA GLY A 461 -19.14 -47.09 13.98
C GLY A 461 -19.54 -46.70 15.40
N LYS A 462 -20.79 -46.97 15.84
CA LYS A 462 -21.25 -46.70 17.22
C LYS A 462 -20.29 -47.21 18.30
N SER A 463 -19.81 -48.46 18.17
CA SER A 463 -18.86 -49.07 19.10
C SER A 463 -17.49 -48.39 19.06
N TYR A 464 -17.05 -47.91 17.90
CA TYR A 464 -15.78 -47.20 17.75
C TYR A 464 -15.82 -45.85 18.48
N LEU A 465 -16.91 -45.09 18.31
CA LEU A 465 -17.12 -43.82 19.02
C LEU A 465 -17.17 -44.04 20.55
N ALA A 466 -17.90 -45.06 21.01
CA ALA A 466 -17.98 -45.38 22.44
C ALA A 466 -16.60 -45.71 23.05
N ILE A 467 -15.77 -46.49 22.34
CA ILE A 467 -14.41 -46.80 22.78
C ILE A 467 -13.52 -45.54 22.76
N GLY A 468 -13.63 -44.71 21.72
CA GLY A 468 -12.90 -43.44 21.63
C GLY A 468 -13.19 -42.52 22.82
N LEU A 469 -14.47 -42.40 23.19
CA LEU A 469 -14.90 -41.60 24.35
C LEU A 469 -14.46 -42.18 25.70
N SER A 470 -14.18 -43.47 25.80
CA SER A 470 -13.73 -44.11 27.04
C SER A 470 -12.23 -44.00 27.31
N LYS A 471 -11.44 -43.58 26.30
CA LYS A 471 -9.98 -43.50 26.38
C LYS A 471 -9.44 -42.09 26.68
N GLY A 472 -10.26 -41.05 26.47
CA GLY A 472 -9.99 -39.68 26.91
C GLY A 472 -10.65 -39.44 28.26
#